data_AF-A0A966VDX7-F1
#
_entry.id   AF-A0A966VDX7-F1
#
_cell.length_a   1.000
_cell.length_b   1.000
_cell.length_c   1.000
_cell.angle_alpha   90.00
_cell.angle_beta   90.00
_cell.angle_gamma   90.00
#
_symmetry.space_group_name_H-M   'P 1'
#
loop_
_entity.id
_entity.type
_entity.pdbx_description
1 polymer ?
#
loop_
_entity_poly.entity_id
_entity_poly.type
_entity_poly.pdbx_seq_one_letter_code
_entity_poly.pdbx_strand_id
1 'polypeptide(L)' 'MTTISCALLWALTPLLIVLAVIAWATETNRDRARRWRRSGLSQQSIADRLGCSRWRVRQLLT' A
#
# COMPACT_ATOMS: atom_id res chain seq x y z
N MET A 1 18.34 -30.85 3.59
CA MET A 1 18.20 -29.50 4.20
C MET A 1 17.74 -28.47 3.18
N THR A 2 18.35 -28.36 1.99
CA THR A 2 17.96 -27.40 0.94
C THR A 2 16.61 -27.69 0.27
N THR A 3 16.26 -28.96 0.06
CA THR A 3 15.01 -29.37 -0.60
C THR A 3 13.75 -29.02 0.18
N ILE A 4 13.78 -29.16 1.51
CA ILE A 4 12.67 -28.81 2.41
C ILE A 4 12.44 -27.29 2.40
N SER A 5 13.51 -26.50 2.43
CA SER A 5 13.44 -25.04 2.34
C SER A 5 12.83 -24.57 1.02
N CYS A 6 13.20 -25.18 -0.11
CA CYS A 6 12.64 -24.85 -1.42
C CYS A 6 11.14 -25.17 -1.51
N ALA A 7 10.72 -26.34 -1.02
CA ALA A 7 9.31 -26.71 -1.01
C ALA A 7 8.45 -25.76 -0.15
N LEU A 8 9.00 -25.34 1.01
CA LEU A 8 8.33 -24.37 1.89
C LEU A 8 8.17 -23.01 1.21
N LEU A 9 9.21 -22.51 0.54
CA LEU A 9 9.17 -21.25 -0.21
C LEU A 9 8.12 -21.29 -1.32
N TRP A 10 8.07 -22.36 -2.11
CA TRP A 10 7.08 -22.50 -3.18
C TRP A 10 5.64 -22.51 -2.68
N ALA A 11 5.38 -23.08 -1.50
CA ALA A 11 4.06 -23.07 -0.89
C ALA A 11 3.71 -21.71 -0.23
N LEU A 12 4.68 -21.05 0.40
CA LEU A 12 4.47 -19.81 1.15
C LEU A 12 4.35 -18.58 0.23
N THR A 13 5.08 -18.57 -0.89
CA THR A 13 5.11 -17.46 -1.84
C THR A 13 3.72 -17.09 -2.40
N PRO A 14 2.90 -18.02 -2.93
CA PRO A 14 1.57 -17.67 -3.43
C PRO A 14 0.66 -17.15 -2.31
N LEU A 15 0.77 -17.69 -1.10
CA LEU A 15 0.02 -17.20 0.05
C LEU A 15 0.40 -15.75 0.39
N LEU A 16 1.69 -15.43 0.41
CA LEU A 16 2.16 -14.05 0.62
C LEU A 16 1.70 -13.09 -0.47
N ILE A 17 1.69 -13.53 -1.73
CA ILE A 17 1.20 -12.72 -2.86
C ILE A 17 -0.28 -12.39 -2.66
N VAL A 18 -1.11 -13.37 -2.33
CA VAL A 18 -2.55 -13.15 -2.09
C VAL A 18 -2.77 -12.18 -0.93
N LEU A 19 -2.06 -12.37 0.18
CA LEU A 19 -2.15 -11.47 1.33
C LEU A 19 -1.70 -10.04 0.98
N ALA A 20 -0.64 -9.89 0.19
CA ALA A 20 -0.16 -8.58 -0.27
C ALA A 20 -1.18 -7.88 -1.18
N VAL A 21 -1.84 -8.62 -2.09
CA VAL A 21 -2.89 -8.07 -2.96
C VAL A 21 -4.10 -7.64 -2.14
N ILE A 22 -4.54 -8.45 -1.16
CA ILE A 22 -5.65 -8.09 -0.28
C ILE A 22 -5.30 -6.86 0.55
N ALA A 23 -4.09 -6.82 1.13
CA ALA A 23 -3.62 -5.68 1.90
C ALA A 23 -3.56 -4.41 1.05
N TRP A 24 -3.14 -4.52 -0.21
CA TRP A 24 -3.14 -3.39 -1.14
C TRP A 24 -4.55 -2.96 -1.55
N ALA A 25 -5.46 -3.90 -1.81
CA ALA A 25 -6.84 -3.62 -2.18
C ALA A 25 -7.66 -3.01 -1.03
N THR A 26 -7.36 -3.41 0.21
CA THR A 26 -7.97 -2.87 1.43
C THR A 26 -7.28 -1.59 1.91
N GLU A 27 -6.19 -1.16 1.26
CA GLU A 27 -5.43 0.01 1.69
C GLU A 27 -6.29 1.27 1.60
N THR A 28 -6.53 1.89 2.75
CA THR A 28 -7.40 3.06 2.82
C THR A 28 -6.78 4.25 2.10
N ASN A 29 -7.62 5.17 1.62
CA ASN A 29 -7.14 6.44 1.06
C ASN A 29 -6.26 7.22 2.06
N ARG A 30 -6.45 7.00 3.37
CA ARG A 30 -5.62 7.59 4.43
C ARG A 30 -4.20 7.04 4.42
N ASP A 31 -4.06 5.72 4.35
CA ASP A 31 -2.76 5.05 4.35
C ASP A 31 -1.98 5.34 3.07
N ARG A 32 -2.68 5.33 1.92
CA ARG A 32 -2.12 5.76 0.63
C ARG A 32 -1.62 7.20 0.67
N ALA A 33 -2.42 8.13 1.20
CA ALA A 33 -2.02 9.54 1.36
C ALA A 33 -0.81 9.69 2.27
N ARG A 34 -0.76 8.96 3.40
CA ARG A 34 0.37 8.96 4.33
C ARG A 34 1.65 8.40 3.70
N ARG A 35 1.55 7.28 2.97
CA ARG A 35 2.68 6.69 2.24
C ARG A 35 3.27 7.67 1.23
N TRP A 36 2.41 8.31 0.42
CA TRP A 36 2.83 9.31 -0.55
C TRP A 36 3.41 10.57 0.10
N ARG A 37 2.86 10.99 1.24
CA ARG A 37 3.42 12.11 2.00
C ARG A 37 4.83 11.80 2.51
N ARG A 38 5.07 10.58 3.00
CA ARG A 38 6.41 10.11 3.42
C ARG A 38 7.40 10.03 2.25
N SER A 39 6.93 9.71 1.04
CA SER A 39 7.76 9.72 -0.16
C SER A 39 7.97 11.12 -0.76
N GLY A 40 7.55 12.18 -0.07
CA GLY A 40 7.81 13.58 -0.48
C GLY A 40 6.78 14.18 -1.44
N LEU A 41 5.66 13.50 -1.73
CA LEU A 41 4.62 14.07 -2.60
C LEU A 41 3.92 15.27 -1.95
N SER A 42 3.63 16.29 -2.76
CA SER A 42 2.88 17.47 -2.34
C SER A 42 1.41 17.09 -2.09
N GLN A 43 0.73 17.79 -1.19
CA GLN A 43 -0.70 17.55 -0.93
C GLN A 43 -1.55 17.68 -2.20
N GLN A 44 -1.19 18.59 -3.10
CA GLN A 44 -1.88 18.76 -4.38
C GLN A 44 -1.71 17.51 -5.26
N SER A 45 -0.50 17.01 -5.43
CA SER A 45 -0.26 15.79 -6.22
C SER A 45 -0.95 14.54 -5.65
N ILE A 46 -1.10 14.47 -4.32
CA ILE A 46 -1.87 13.41 -3.65
C ILE A 46 -3.37 13.58 -3.93
N ALA A 47 -3.86 14.81 -3.92
CA ALA A 47 -5.25 15.15 -4.20
C ALA A 47 -5.64 14.76 -5.63
N ASP A 48 -4.78 15.11 -6.60
CA ASP A 48 -4.96 14.76 -8.01
C ASP A 48 -4.98 13.23 -8.21
N ARG A 49 -4.10 12.49 -7.52
CA ARG A 49 -4.05 11.01 -7.59
C ARG A 49 -5.24 10.31 -6.91
N LEU A 50 -5.78 10.90 -5.84
CA LEU A 50 -6.96 10.38 -5.14
C LEU A 50 -8.27 10.85 -5.79
N GLY A 51 -8.22 11.76 -6.76
CA GLY A 51 -9.42 12.38 -7.34
C GLY A 51 -10.23 13.18 -6.31
N CYS A 52 -9.56 13.83 -5.36
CA CYS A 52 -10.21 14.56 -4.28
C CYS A 52 -9.61 15.96 -4.10
N SER A 53 -10.24 16.81 -3.26
CA SER A 53 -9.72 18.15 -2.99
C SER A 53 -8.51 18.12 -2.06
N ARG A 54 -7.63 19.14 -2.16
CA ARG A 54 -6.50 19.33 -1.23
C ARG A 54 -6.95 19.37 0.24
N TRP A 55 -8.13 19.93 0.51
CA TRP A 55 -8.70 19.96 1.86
C TRP A 55 -8.99 18.55 2.39
N ARG A 56 -9.54 17.66 1.55
CA ARG A 56 -9.76 16.24 1.89
C ARG A 56 -8.44 15.54 2.23
N VAL A 57 -7.38 15.80 1.46
CA VAL A 57 -6.04 15.26 1.74
C VAL A 57 -5.50 15.77 3.08
N ARG A 58 -5.68 17.06 3.39
CA ARG A 58 -5.30 17.61 4.70
C ARG A 58 -6.03 16.88 5.83
N GLN A 59 -7.33 16.64 5.69
CA GLN A 59 -8.12 15.89 6.68
C GLN A 59 -7.63 14.44 6.86
N LEU A 60 -7.20 13.77 5.78
CA LEU A 60 -6.63 12.42 5.84
C LEU A 60 -5.25 12.38 6.53
N LEU A 61 -4.46 13.44 6.37
CA LEU A 61 -3.10 13.55 6.92
C LEU A 61 -3.04 14.14 8.34
N THR A 62 -4.15 14.70 8.83
CA THR A 62 -4.31 15.08 10.25
C THR A 62 -4.43 13.82 11.10
#